data_AF-A0A380P803-F1
#
_entry.id   AF-A0A380P803-F1
#
_cell.length_a   1.000
_cell.length_b   1.000
_cell.length_c   1.000
_cell.angle_alpha   90.00
_cell.angle_beta   90.00
_cell.angle_gamma   90.00
#
_symmetry.space_group_name_H-M   'P 1'
#
loop_
_entity.id
_entity.type
_entity.pdbx_description
1 polymer ?
#
loop_
_entity_poly.entity_id
_entity_poly.type
_entity_poly.pdbx_seq_one_letter_code
_entity_poly.pdbx_strand_id
1 'polypeptide(L)'
;MGLLIIGVGASLLSVGGLGVDPFTAFNMSLADRLHLTLGVTQLCMNLVLFVYVFLNDKTSIGWGTIMNMTLVGVFIQYISDFLQQYNLGSVGFWGKLLILVIGIVFFTLGAAIYMSGDMGAAPYDSIAPILTKQLHGEYNIIRSWQDITFVVLAFVLAGMHHVGLGTIVAAFGSGSLIAVWTKLLPKFPAQSFFKNK
;
A
#
# COMPACT_ATOMS: atom_id res chain seq x y z
N MET A 1 -7.69 -11.24 -6.80
CA MET A 1 -6.75 -10.81 -7.87
C MET A 1 -6.01 -9.52 -7.51
N GLY A 2 -6.70 -8.41 -7.16
CA GLY A 2 -6.03 -7.16 -6.77
C GLY A 2 -4.95 -7.32 -5.69
N LEU A 3 -5.25 -8.04 -4.60
CA LEU A 3 -4.30 -8.31 -3.51
C LEU A 3 -3.00 -9.00 -3.95
N LEU A 4 -3.08 -9.94 -4.90
CA LEU A 4 -1.90 -10.62 -5.44
C LEU A 4 -1.06 -9.67 -6.30
N ILE A 5 -1.72 -8.83 -7.10
CA ILE A 5 -1.05 -7.83 -7.94
C ILE A 5 -0.35 -6.78 -7.05
N ILE A 6 -0.98 -6.35 -5.96
CA ILE A 6 -0.36 -5.49 -4.92
C ILE A 6 0.88 -6.19 -4.35
N GLY A 7 0.75 -7.46 -3.95
CA GLY A 7 1.86 -8.25 -3.43
C GLY A 7 3.04 -8.33 -4.40
N VAL A 8 2.80 -8.61 -5.68
CA VAL A 8 3.84 -8.63 -6.72
C VAL A 8 4.50 -7.26 -6.89
N GLY A 9 3.70 -6.20 -7.00
CA GLY A 9 4.21 -4.83 -7.16
C GLY A 9 5.07 -4.39 -5.98
N ALA A 10 4.58 -4.56 -4.75
CA ALA A 10 5.30 -4.22 -3.53
C ALA A 10 6.57 -5.07 -3.34
N SER A 11 6.55 -6.35 -3.74
CA SER A 11 7.74 -7.21 -3.69
C SER A 11 8.81 -6.76 -4.68
N LEU A 12 8.43 -6.37 -5.89
CA LEU A 12 9.36 -5.79 -6.87
C LEU A 12 10.00 -4.50 -6.34
N LEU A 13 9.22 -3.64 -5.69
CA LEU A 13 9.75 -2.42 -5.06
C LEU A 13 10.74 -2.76 -3.94
N SER A 14 10.41 -3.75 -3.11
CA SER A 14 11.26 -4.21 -2.01
C SER A 14 12.59 -4.77 -2.51
N VAL A 15 12.59 -5.64 -3.52
CA VAL A 15 13.82 -6.26 -4.05
C VAL A 15 14.61 -5.30 -4.96
N GLY A 16 13.94 -4.36 -5.62
CA GLY A 16 14.60 -3.36 -6.49
C GLY A 16 15.53 -2.40 -5.74
N GLY A 17 15.37 -2.26 -4.41
CA GLY A 17 16.31 -1.53 -3.55
C GLY A 17 16.41 -0.02 -3.81
N LEU A 18 15.49 0.56 -4.58
CA LEU A 18 15.38 2.01 -4.79
C LEU A 18 14.35 2.67 -3.87
N GLY A 19 13.70 1.89 -3.00
CA GLY A 19 12.66 2.33 -2.08
C GLY A 19 11.35 1.56 -2.31
N VAL A 20 10.53 1.52 -1.26
CA VAL A 20 9.21 0.86 -1.22
C VAL A 20 8.10 1.89 -1.08
N ASP A 21 6.83 1.47 -1.13
CA ASP A 21 5.72 2.37 -0.85
C ASP A 21 5.77 2.93 0.58
N PRO A 22 5.15 4.10 0.85
CA PRO A 22 5.23 4.77 2.15
C PRO A 22 4.81 3.94 3.35
N PHE A 23 3.77 3.12 3.20
CA PHE A 23 3.26 2.27 4.28
C PHE A 23 4.22 1.12 4.56
N THR A 24 4.71 0.46 3.50
CA THR A 24 5.72 -0.59 3.62
C THR A 24 7.02 -0.03 4.19
N ALA A 25 7.46 1.17 3.79
CA ALA A 25 8.65 1.83 4.34
C ALA A 25 8.54 2.06 5.85
N PHE A 26 7.37 2.55 6.30
CA PHE A 26 7.10 2.72 7.72
C PHE A 26 7.10 1.38 8.47
N ASN A 27 6.43 0.36 7.93
CA ASN A 27 6.40 -0.97 8.55
C ASN A 27 7.78 -1.63 8.60
N MET A 28 8.60 -1.52 7.55
CA MET A 28 9.99 -2.00 7.55
C MET A 28 10.83 -1.28 8.61
N SER A 29 10.70 0.06 8.68
CA SER A 29 11.43 0.87 9.65
C SER A 29 11.06 0.55 11.09
N LEU A 30 9.78 0.27 11.34
CA LEU A 30 9.29 -0.16 12.65
C LEU A 30 9.69 -1.60 12.97
N ALA A 31 9.66 -2.49 11.98
CA ALA A 31 10.08 -3.89 12.09
C ALA A 31 11.55 -3.98 12.52
N ASP A 32 12.43 -3.19 11.90
CA ASP A 32 13.85 -3.10 12.27
C ASP A 32 14.06 -2.65 13.72
N ARG A 33 13.26 -1.69 14.18
CA ARG A 33 13.33 -1.16 15.56
C ARG A 33 12.81 -2.15 16.59
N LEU A 34 11.82 -2.96 16.24
CA LEU A 34 11.19 -3.93 17.14
C LEU A 34 11.75 -5.35 16.99
N HIS A 35 12.70 -5.56 16.08
CA HIS A 35 13.20 -6.88 15.70
C HIS A 35 12.08 -7.87 15.31
N LEU A 36 11.05 -7.36 14.63
CA LEU A 36 9.92 -8.15 14.15
C LEU A 36 10.03 -8.37 12.63
N THR A 37 9.26 -9.33 12.12
CA THR A 37 9.13 -9.49 10.66
C THR A 37 8.21 -8.41 10.09
N LEU A 38 8.38 -8.10 8.80
CA LEU A 38 7.53 -7.16 8.07
C LEU A 38 6.04 -7.54 8.19
N GLY A 39 5.72 -8.82 7.96
CA GLY A 39 4.34 -9.31 8.00
C GLY A 39 3.67 -9.09 9.37
N VAL A 40 4.38 -9.37 10.47
CA VAL A 40 3.84 -9.16 11.83
C VAL A 40 3.64 -7.67 12.10
N THR A 41 4.63 -6.84 11.77
CA THR A 41 4.56 -5.39 12.00
C THR A 41 3.44 -4.76 11.20
N GLN A 42 3.30 -5.14 9.92
CA GLN A 42 2.22 -4.70 9.05
C GLN A 42 0.85 -5.14 9.55
N LEU A 43 0.72 -6.36 10.09
CA LEU A 43 -0.52 -6.83 10.70
C LEU A 43 -0.88 -5.98 11.93
N CYS A 44 0.08 -5.75 12.83
CA CYS A 44 -0.12 -4.92 14.03
C CYS A 44 -0.51 -3.48 13.66
N MET A 45 0.18 -2.85 12.71
CA MET A 45 -0.15 -1.50 12.28
C MET A 45 -1.51 -1.42 11.60
N ASN A 46 -1.84 -2.41 10.77
CA ASN A 46 -3.18 -2.48 10.20
C ASN A 46 -4.25 -2.64 11.29
N LEU A 47 -4.01 -3.39 12.37
CA LEU A 47 -4.95 -3.50 13.49
C LEU A 47 -5.16 -2.15 14.20
N VAL A 48 -4.10 -1.38 14.42
CA VAL A 48 -4.21 -0.02 14.98
C VAL A 48 -5.05 0.88 14.07
N LEU A 49 -4.76 0.88 12.77
CA LEU A 49 -5.52 1.65 11.78
C LEU A 49 -6.95 1.15 11.64
N PHE A 50 -7.19 -0.15 11.80
CA PHE A 50 -8.51 -0.76 11.75
C PHE A 50 -9.40 -0.23 12.88
N VAL A 51 -8.87 -0.12 14.11
CA VAL A 51 -9.62 0.48 15.23
C VAL A 51 -10.00 1.93 14.90
N TYR A 52 -9.08 2.72 14.34
CA TYR A 52 -9.37 4.09 13.94
C TYR A 52 -10.47 4.17 12.85
N VAL A 53 -10.35 3.36 11.80
CA VAL A 53 -11.34 3.30 10.72
C VAL A 53 -12.69 2.80 11.23
N PHE A 54 -12.71 1.81 12.13
CA PHE A 54 -13.93 1.28 12.72
C PHE A 54 -14.70 2.32 13.54
N LEU A 55 -13.99 3.27 14.16
CA LEU A 55 -14.63 4.37 14.89
C LEU A 55 -15.17 5.46 13.96
N ASN A 56 -14.53 5.71 12.81
CA ASN A 56 -14.87 6.83 11.92
C ASN A 56 -15.78 6.45 10.74
N ASP A 57 -15.55 5.31 10.10
CA ASP A 57 -16.31 4.85 8.92
C ASP A 57 -16.38 3.31 8.86
N LYS A 58 -17.37 2.75 9.56
CA LYS A 58 -17.65 1.30 9.58
C LYS A 58 -18.03 0.74 8.21
N THR A 59 -18.48 1.58 7.28
CA THR A 59 -18.91 1.12 5.95
C THR A 59 -17.73 0.75 5.05
N SER A 60 -16.53 1.26 5.37
CA SER A 60 -15.30 0.93 4.64
C SER A 60 -14.72 -0.44 5.02
N ILE A 61 -15.26 -1.09 6.06
CA ILE A 61 -14.79 -2.35 6.60
C ILE A 61 -15.62 -3.51 6.05
N GLY A 62 -14.93 -4.47 5.43
CA GLY A 62 -15.55 -5.69 4.93
C GLY A 62 -14.58 -6.88 4.90
N TRP A 63 -14.99 -7.96 4.25
CA TRP A 63 -14.15 -9.16 4.09
C TRP A 63 -12.83 -8.86 3.37
N GLY A 64 -12.84 -7.94 2.42
CA GLY A 64 -11.66 -7.44 1.71
C GLY A 64 -10.65 -6.73 2.60
N THR A 65 -11.11 -6.08 3.69
CA THR A 65 -10.22 -5.47 4.69
C THR A 65 -9.43 -6.54 5.42
N ILE A 66 -10.09 -7.56 5.95
CA ILE A 66 -9.46 -8.67 6.69
C ILE A 66 -8.48 -9.42 5.79
N MET A 67 -8.90 -9.74 4.56
CA MET A 67 -8.05 -10.42 3.60
C MET A 67 -6.82 -9.59 3.23
N ASN A 68 -6.95 -8.27 3.03
CA ASN A 68 -5.81 -7.42 2.72
C ASN A 68 -4.81 -7.36 3.88
N MET A 69 -5.32 -7.14 5.10
CA MET A 69 -4.50 -7.04 6.31
C MET A 69 -3.68 -8.28 6.60
N THR A 70 -4.23 -9.47 6.29
CA THR A 70 -3.55 -10.76 6.55
C THR A 70 -2.75 -11.26 5.37
N LEU A 71 -3.26 -11.16 4.13
CA LEU A 71 -2.63 -11.79 2.97
C LEU A 71 -1.57 -10.92 2.31
N VAL A 72 -1.71 -9.59 2.28
CA VAL A 72 -0.75 -8.76 1.52
C VAL A 72 0.64 -8.82 2.11
N GLY A 73 0.79 -8.68 3.43
CA GLY A 73 2.10 -8.78 4.08
C GLY A 73 2.74 -10.16 3.86
N VAL A 74 1.93 -11.22 3.88
CA VAL A 74 2.38 -12.59 3.60
C VAL A 74 2.82 -12.75 2.14
N PHE A 75 2.04 -12.24 1.18
CA PHE A 75 2.42 -12.26 -0.24
C PHE A 75 3.69 -11.48 -0.49
N ILE A 76 3.85 -10.29 0.12
CA ILE A 76 5.06 -9.50 -0.01
C ILE A 76 6.27 -10.29 0.48
N GLN A 77 6.19 -10.89 1.67
CA GLN A 77 7.29 -11.69 2.22
C GLN A 77 7.67 -12.84 1.29
N TYR A 78 6.71 -13.70 0.93
CA TYR A 78 7.00 -14.88 0.11
C TYR A 78 7.48 -14.54 -1.31
N ILE A 79 6.88 -13.54 -1.95
CA ILE A 79 7.26 -13.15 -3.31
C ILE A 79 8.60 -12.43 -3.28
N SER A 80 8.87 -11.57 -2.30
CA SER A 80 10.19 -10.94 -2.14
C SER A 80 11.28 -11.99 -1.92
N ASP A 81 11.07 -12.97 -1.03
CA ASP A 81 12.04 -14.04 -0.76
C ASP A 81 12.31 -14.89 -2.02
N PHE A 82 11.27 -15.14 -2.83
CA PHE A 82 11.42 -15.80 -4.13
C PHE A 82 12.20 -14.93 -5.14
N LEU A 83 11.88 -13.63 -5.23
CA LEU A 83 12.52 -12.71 -6.17
C LEU A 83 13.99 -12.40 -5.81
N GLN A 84 14.35 -12.46 -4.53
CA GLN A 84 15.74 -12.30 -4.08
C GLN A 84 16.68 -13.34 -4.68
N GLN A 85 16.19 -14.54 -5.00
CA GLN A 85 16.98 -15.60 -5.66
C GLN A 85 17.48 -15.19 -7.04
N TYR A 86 16.82 -14.24 -7.69
CA TYR A 86 17.17 -13.74 -9.03
C TYR A 86 18.12 -12.53 -9.00
N ASN A 87 18.59 -12.13 -7.82
CA ASN A 87 19.55 -11.05 -7.60
C ASN A 87 19.18 -9.74 -8.32
N LEU A 88 17.88 -9.42 -8.37
CA LEU A 88 17.37 -8.20 -8.98
C LEU A 88 17.89 -6.91 -8.31
N GLY A 89 18.48 -7.02 -7.11
CA GLY A 89 19.18 -5.91 -6.46
C GLY A 89 20.56 -5.59 -7.06
N SER A 90 21.15 -6.49 -7.86
CA SER A 90 22.49 -6.32 -8.46
C SER A 90 22.48 -5.79 -9.88
N VAL A 91 21.32 -5.53 -10.49
CA VAL A 91 21.26 -4.85 -11.79
C VAL A 91 21.72 -3.40 -11.68
N GLY A 92 22.27 -2.87 -12.77
CA GLY A 92 22.69 -1.47 -12.85
C GLY A 92 21.53 -0.50 -12.58
N PHE A 93 21.86 0.77 -12.32
CA PHE A 93 20.89 1.81 -11.93
C PHE A 93 19.64 1.87 -12.83
N TRP A 94 19.83 1.78 -14.16
CA TRP A 94 18.73 1.76 -15.12
C TRP A 94 17.82 0.54 -14.98
N GLY A 95 18.37 -0.63 -14.67
CA GLY A 95 17.59 -1.84 -14.39
C GLY A 95 16.75 -1.69 -13.12
N LYS A 96 17.34 -1.11 -12.07
CA LYS A 96 16.59 -0.80 -10.84
C LYS A 96 15.46 0.19 -11.08
N LEU A 97 15.69 1.22 -11.91
CA LEU A 97 14.67 2.19 -12.27
C LEU A 97 13.49 1.53 -13.01
N LEU A 98 13.78 0.61 -13.95
CA LEU A 98 12.74 -0.16 -14.64
C LEU A 98 11.94 -1.03 -13.66
N ILE A 99 12.60 -1.73 -12.73
CA ILE A 99 11.94 -2.52 -11.69
C ILE A 99 11.03 -1.63 -10.83
N LEU A 100 11.50 -0.43 -10.47
CA LEU A 100 10.71 0.54 -9.71
C LEU A 100 9.47 0.99 -10.47
N VAL A 101 9.60 1.36 -11.75
CA VAL A 101 8.45 1.78 -12.57
C VAL A 101 7.44 0.66 -12.70
N ILE A 102 7.90 -0.56 -13.00
CA ILE A 102 7.04 -1.75 -13.10
C ILE A 102 6.36 -2.00 -11.73
N GLY A 103 7.12 -1.97 -10.64
CA GLY A 103 6.60 -2.16 -9.28
C GLY A 103 5.50 -1.16 -8.92
N ILE A 104 5.69 0.13 -9.19
CA ILE A 104 4.69 1.17 -8.95
C ILE A 104 3.43 0.94 -9.80
N VAL A 105 3.58 0.59 -11.07
CA VAL A 105 2.44 0.33 -11.97
C VAL A 105 1.62 -0.86 -11.46
N PHE A 106 2.27 -1.99 -11.15
CA PHE A 106 1.58 -3.16 -10.60
C PHE A 106 0.93 -2.85 -9.25
N PHE A 107 1.65 -2.19 -8.35
CA PHE A 107 1.13 -1.83 -7.03
C PHE A 107 -0.12 -0.94 -7.13
N THR A 108 -0.05 0.15 -7.90
CA THR A 108 -1.16 1.11 -8.03
C THR A 108 -2.34 0.54 -8.81
N LEU A 109 -2.09 -0.28 -9.84
CA LEU A 109 -3.14 -1.01 -10.55
C LEU A 109 -3.83 -2.04 -9.65
N GLY A 110 -3.05 -2.82 -8.90
CA GLY A 110 -3.56 -3.79 -7.93
C GLY A 110 -4.43 -3.13 -6.85
N ALA A 111 -3.97 -1.99 -6.32
CA ALA A 111 -4.71 -1.17 -5.37
C ALA A 111 -6.03 -0.68 -5.95
N ALA A 112 -6.02 -0.14 -7.18
CA ALA A 112 -7.25 0.33 -7.84
C ALA A 112 -8.24 -0.82 -8.10
N ILE A 113 -7.77 -1.99 -8.56
CA ILE A 113 -8.63 -3.18 -8.76
C ILE A 113 -9.22 -3.66 -7.44
N TYR A 114 -8.42 -3.70 -6.39
CA TYR A 114 -8.85 -4.10 -5.05
C TYR A 114 -9.91 -3.14 -4.48
N MET A 115 -9.64 -1.84 -4.52
CA MET A 115 -10.56 -0.81 -4.02
C MET A 115 -11.87 -0.76 -4.82
N SER A 116 -11.83 -1.09 -6.13
CA SER A 116 -13.04 -1.16 -6.96
C SER A 116 -13.93 -2.36 -6.66
N GLY A 117 -13.46 -3.32 -5.86
CA GLY A 117 -14.17 -4.59 -5.60
C GLY A 117 -15.31 -4.51 -4.59
N ASP A 118 -15.56 -3.36 -3.95
CA ASP A 118 -16.62 -3.11 -2.95
C ASP A 118 -16.72 -4.15 -1.80
N MET A 119 -15.63 -4.88 -1.55
CA MET A 119 -15.54 -5.89 -0.49
C MET A 119 -14.99 -5.31 0.83
N GLY A 120 -14.80 -4.00 0.91
CA GLY A 120 -14.07 -3.31 1.98
C GLY A 120 -12.61 -3.06 1.60
N ALA A 121 -12.08 -1.93 2.08
CA ALA A 121 -10.73 -1.46 1.77
C ALA A 121 -9.77 -1.65 2.95
N ALA A 122 -8.47 -1.60 2.69
CA ALA A 122 -7.44 -1.74 3.72
C ALA A 122 -7.58 -0.57 4.70
N PRO A 123 -7.32 -0.75 6.01
CA PRO A 123 -7.45 0.36 6.95
C PRO A 123 -6.61 1.57 6.53
N TYR A 124 -5.38 1.32 6.04
CA TYR A 124 -4.51 2.35 5.47
C TYR A 124 -5.13 3.07 4.26
N ASP A 125 -5.77 2.33 3.36
CA ASP A 125 -6.40 2.87 2.15
C ASP A 125 -7.73 3.57 2.41
N SER A 126 -8.37 3.28 3.55
CA SER A 126 -9.58 3.96 4.00
C SER A 126 -9.30 5.32 4.66
N ILE A 127 -8.10 5.58 5.17
CA ILE A 127 -7.77 6.86 5.83
C ILE A 127 -7.97 8.05 4.88
N ALA A 128 -7.37 8.01 3.69
CA ALA A 128 -7.47 9.12 2.75
C ALA A 128 -8.94 9.42 2.33
N PRO A 129 -9.77 8.44 1.92
CA PRO A 129 -11.19 8.66 1.66
C PRO A 129 -11.96 9.23 2.86
N ILE A 130 -11.70 8.75 4.09
CA ILE A 130 -12.36 9.25 5.31
C ILE A 130 -11.99 10.71 5.56
N LEU A 131 -10.69 11.03 5.51
CA LEU A 131 -10.20 12.40 5.66
C LEU A 131 -10.71 13.31 4.54
N THR A 132 -10.83 12.81 3.31
CA THR A 132 -11.45 13.54 2.20
C THR A 132 -12.91 13.90 2.50
N LYS A 133 -13.69 12.98 3.04
CA LYS A 133 -15.07 13.26 3.47
C LYS A 133 -15.12 14.27 4.63
N GLN A 134 -14.20 14.18 5.59
CA GLN A 134 -14.18 15.05 6.77
C GLN A 134 -13.67 16.47 6.48
N LEU A 135 -12.65 16.60 5.64
CA LEU A 135 -11.99 17.86 5.30
C LEU A 135 -12.55 18.54 4.05
N HIS A 136 -13.46 17.87 3.32
CA HIS A 136 -13.98 18.31 2.02
C HIS A 136 -12.89 18.69 0.99
N GLY A 137 -11.73 18.01 1.06
CA GLY A 137 -10.57 18.28 0.20
C GLY A 137 -10.46 17.31 -0.99
N GLU A 138 -9.52 17.55 -1.88
CA GLU A 138 -9.24 16.64 -2.99
C GLU A 138 -8.54 15.36 -2.51
N TYR A 139 -9.01 14.19 -2.97
CA TYR A 139 -8.46 12.88 -2.63
C TYR A 139 -6.95 12.79 -2.87
N ASN A 140 -6.47 13.29 -4.00
CA ASN A 140 -5.05 13.23 -4.36
C ASN A 140 -4.18 13.98 -3.35
N ILE A 141 -4.62 15.18 -2.93
CA ILE A 141 -3.87 16.01 -1.98
C ILE A 141 -3.81 15.32 -0.62
N ILE A 142 -4.96 14.85 -0.12
CA ILE A 142 -5.05 14.20 1.19
C ILE A 142 -4.27 12.89 1.22
N ARG A 143 -4.33 12.10 0.13
CA ARG A 143 -3.55 10.87 0.00
C ARG A 143 -2.05 11.15 0.00
N SER A 144 -1.59 12.18 -0.73
CA SER A 144 -0.19 12.57 -0.70
C SER A 144 0.25 13.05 0.68
N TRP A 145 -0.58 13.81 1.40
CA TRP A 145 -0.28 14.20 2.79
C TRP A 145 -0.17 13.03 3.75
N GLN A 146 -1.08 12.05 3.64
CA GLN A 146 -1.00 10.80 4.39
C GLN A 146 0.32 10.10 4.09
N ASP A 147 0.61 9.85 2.81
CA ASP A 147 1.82 9.15 2.39
C ASP A 147 3.10 9.87 2.85
N ILE A 148 3.18 11.20 2.68
CA ILE A 148 4.31 12.01 3.16
C ILE A 148 4.49 11.86 4.67
N THR A 149 3.40 11.85 5.45
CA THR A 149 3.47 11.67 6.90
C THR A 149 4.10 10.32 7.25
N PHE A 150 3.70 9.23 6.58
CA PHE A 150 4.29 7.91 6.78
C PHE A 150 5.76 7.85 6.33
N VAL A 151 6.14 8.52 5.24
CA VAL A 151 7.55 8.64 4.82
C VAL A 151 8.38 9.37 5.87
N VAL A 152 7.89 10.47 6.42
CA VAL A 152 8.59 11.22 7.48
C VAL A 152 8.74 10.35 8.73
N LEU A 153 7.70 9.63 9.13
CA LEU A 153 7.78 8.70 10.26
C LEU A 153 8.77 7.56 10.01
N ALA A 154 8.78 6.98 8.81
CA ALA A 154 9.75 5.96 8.42
C ALA A 154 11.18 6.50 8.50
N PHE A 155 11.40 7.71 7.99
CA PHE A 155 12.69 8.40 8.03
C PHE A 155 13.16 8.67 9.47
N VAL A 156 12.26 9.09 10.37
CA VAL A 156 12.62 9.30 11.79
C VAL A 156 12.97 7.96 12.48
N LEU A 157 12.29 6.87 12.12
CA LEU A 157 12.52 5.56 12.72
C LEU A 157 13.80 4.89 12.23
N ALA A 158 14.05 4.83 10.92
CA ALA A 158 15.17 4.07 10.35
C ALA A 158 16.06 4.87 9.38
N GLY A 159 15.90 6.20 9.31
CA GLY A 159 16.66 7.05 8.39
C GLY A 159 16.34 6.75 6.93
N MET A 160 17.36 6.84 6.06
CA MET A 160 17.23 6.50 4.63
C MET A 160 17.35 5.00 4.33
N HIS A 161 17.34 4.13 5.35
CA HIS A 161 17.55 2.70 5.15
C HIS A 161 16.45 2.07 4.28
N HIS A 162 15.19 2.48 4.50
CA HIS A 162 14.02 2.00 3.74
C HIS A 162 13.34 3.10 2.91
N VAL A 163 13.75 4.36 3.09
CA VAL A 163 13.23 5.51 2.36
C VAL A 163 14.17 5.84 1.21
N GLY A 164 13.75 5.51 -0.01
CA GLY A 164 14.51 5.75 -1.24
C GLY A 164 13.78 6.65 -2.24
N LEU A 165 14.37 6.82 -3.42
CA LEU A 165 13.77 7.56 -4.54
C LEU A 165 12.37 7.01 -4.89
N GLY A 166 12.20 5.69 -4.88
CA GLY A 166 10.91 5.03 -5.12
C GLY A 166 9.86 5.38 -4.09
N THR A 167 10.25 5.54 -2.83
CA THR A 167 9.35 5.93 -1.73
C THR A 167 8.86 7.35 -1.90
N ILE A 168 9.75 8.27 -2.30
CA ILE A 168 9.38 9.66 -2.59
C ILE A 168 8.44 9.71 -3.79
N VAL A 169 8.80 9.05 -4.90
CA VAL A 169 7.95 8.99 -6.10
C VAL A 169 6.58 8.38 -5.78
N ALA A 170 6.55 7.32 -4.97
CA ALA A 170 5.30 6.71 -4.51
C ALA A 170 4.50 7.67 -3.63
N ALA A 171 5.12 8.40 -2.70
CA ALA A 171 4.40 9.30 -1.80
C ALA A 171 3.66 10.45 -2.51
N PHE A 172 4.23 10.96 -3.60
CA PHE A 172 3.58 12.02 -4.39
C PHE A 172 2.75 11.48 -5.54
N GLY A 173 3.10 10.32 -6.09
CA GLY A 173 2.53 9.77 -7.32
C GLY A 173 1.45 8.71 -7.13
N SER A 174 1.49 7.96 -6.02
CA SER A 174 0.58 6.81 -5.79
C SER A 174 -0.88 7.23 -5.85
N GLY A 175 -1.26 8.33 -5.19
CA GLY A 175 -2.63 8.82 -5.12
C GLY A 175 -3.18 9.17 -6.50
N SER A 176 -2.41 9.94 -7.28
CA SER A 176 -2.77 10.33 -8.64
C SER A 176 -2.87 9.13 -9.58
N LEU A 177 -1.94 8.18 -9.50
CA LEU A 177 -1.96 6.96 -10.32
C LEU A 177 -3.16 6.08 -9.98
N ILE A 178 -3.44 5.85 -8.69
CA ILE A 178 -4.61 5.09 -8.25
C ILE A 178 -5.90 5.77 -8.73
N ALA A 179 -5.99 7.09 -8.65
CA ALA A 179 -7.14 7.83 -9.16
C ALA A 179 -7.33 7.69 -10.68
N VAL A 180 -6.24 7.70 -11.46
CA VAL A 180 -6.28 7.45 -12.90
C VAL A 180 -6.74 6.02 -13.19
N TRP A 181 -6.15 5.01 -12.54
CA TRP A 181 -6.56 3.61 -12.72
C TRP A 181 -8.02 3.39 -12.35
N THR A 182 -8.48 4.00 -11.25
CA THR A 182 -9.88 3.91 -10.81
C THR A 182 -10.84 4.51 -11.83
N LYS A 183 -10.43 5.55 -12.57
CA LYS A 183 -11.24 6.10 -13.68
C LYS A 183 -11.24 5.21 -14.92
N LEU A 184 -10.14 4.50 -15.18
CA LEU A 184 -9.98 3.63 -16.34
C LEU A 184 -10.63 2.25 -16.15
N LEU A 185 -10.67 1.77 -14.92
CA LEU A 185 -11.29 0.49 -14.60
C LEU A 185 -12.82 0.59 -14.78
N PRO A 186 -13.46 -0.40 -15.41
CA PRO A 186 -14.91 -0.46 -15.45
C PRO A 186 -15.43 -0.50 -14.02
N LYS A 187 -16.39 0.38 -13.69
CA LYS A 187 -17.06 0.35 -12.40
C LYS A 187 -17.73 -1.01 -12.28
N PHE A 188 -17.14 -1.90 -11.48
CA PHE A 188 -17.81 -3.14 -11.15
C PHE A 188 -19.12 -2.77 -10.45
N PRO A 189 -20.26 -3.31 -10.88
CA PRO A 189 -21.52 -3.03 -10.20
C PRO A 189 -21.34 -3.42 -8.74
N ALA A 190 -21.53 -2.44 -7.85
CA ALA A 190 -21.58 -2.64 -6.41
C ALA A 190 -22.41 -3.89 -6.15
N GLN A 191 -21.76 -4.95 -5.67
CA GLN A 191 -22.47 -6.15 -5.30
C GLN A 191 -23.29 -5.79 -4.07
N SER A 192 -24.57 -5.54 -4.31
CA SER A 192 -25.61 -5.09 -3.39
C SER A 192 -25.92 -6.13 -2.30
N PHE A 193 -24.92 -6.64 -1.58
CA PHE A 193 -25.11 -7.69 -0.57
C PHE A 193 -25.59 -7.17 0.79
N PHE A 194 -25.64 -5.84 1.00
CA PHE A 194 -26.13 -5.26 2.26
C PHE A 194 -27.35 -4.33 2.14
N LYS A 195 -28.05 -4.33 1.00
CA LYS A 195 -29.43 -3.81 0.94
C LYS A 195 -30.43 -4.96 1.08
N ASN A 196 -30.42 -5.62 2.24
CA ASN A 196 -31.56 -6.34 2.80
C ASN A 196 -31.21 -6.92 4.18
N LYS A 197 -31.42 -6.12 5.21
CA LYS A 197 -32.23 -6.49 6.39
C LYS A 197 -32.48 -5.27 7.27
#